data_AF-A0A918S0Y5-F1
#
_entry.id   AF-A0A918S0Y5-F1
#
_cell.length_a   1.000
_cell.length_b   1.000
_cell.length_c   1.000
_cell.angle_alpha   90.00
_cell.angle_beta   90.00
_cell.angle_gamma   90.00
#
_symmetry.space_group_name_H-M   'P 1'
#
loop_
_entity.id
_entity.type
_entity.pdbx_description
1 polymer ?
#
loop_
_entity_poly.entity_id
_entity_poly.type
_entity_poly.pdbx_seq_one_letter_code
_entity_poly.pdbx_strand_id
1 'polypeptide(L)'
;MTRRPTPLVRRLLAVEKQRDGRRLMHAHHLTDGRTVRLSTLDVLSALHTGLALHDQHVTEPPPDIVRTLALLAPDDDTSMMGRTIRSVAAEWCAAYDEHRPVALHSDGGDEGADV
;
A
#
# COMPACT_ATOMS: atom_id res chain seq x y z
N MET A 1 21.23 8.78 -3.87
CA MET A 1 20.46 9.99 -4.24
C MET A 1 19.22 10.05 -3.36
N THR A 2 19.11 11.02 -2.46
CA THR A 2 17.94 11.16 -1.56
C THR A 2 16.79 11.83 -2.32
N ARG A 3 15.81 11.03 -2.73
CA ARG A 3 14.59 11.50 -3.41
C ARG A 3 13.83 12.44 -2.46
N ARG A 4 13.57 13.68 -2.88
CA ARG A 4 12.84 14.65 -2.05
C ARG A 4 11.43 14.10 -1.76
N PRO A 5 10.96 14.16 -0.49
CA PRO A 5 9.64 13.67 -0.15
C PRO A 5 8.55 14.46 -0.87
N THR A 6 7.56 13.75 -1.39
CA THR A 6 6.40 14.34 -2.07
C THR A 6 5.66 15.32 -1.14
N PRO A 7 4.91 16.29 -1.67
CA PRO A 7 4.14 17.22 -0.84
C PRO A 7 3.22 16.52 0.17
N LEU A 8 2.64 15.38 -0.20
CA LEU A 8 1.81 14.58 0.69
C LEU A 8 2.64 13.95 1.82
N VAL A 9 3.77 13.32 1.52
CA VAL A 9 4.68 12.75 2.55
C VAL A 9 5.11 13.83 3.54
N ARG A 10 5.40 15.04 3.06
CA ARG A 10 5.72 16.19 3.94
C ARG A 10 4.56 16.57 4.86
N ARG A 11 3.32 16.55 4.36
CA ARG A 11 2.12 16.82 5.16
C ARG A 11 1.86 15.72 6.19
N LEU A 12 2.02 14.45 5.82
CA LEU A 12 1.89 13.32 6.74
C LEU A 12 2.93 13.39 7.87
N LEU A 13 4.19 13.69 7.54
CA LEU A 13 5.24 13.91 8.54
C LEU A 13 4.96 15.12 9.45
N ALA A 14 4.36 16.18 8.91
CA ALA A 14 3.95 17.33 9.72
C ALA A 14 2.82 16.99 10.69
N VAL A 15 1.86 16.13 10.29
CA VAL A 15 0.81 15.62 11.17
C VAL A 15 1.40 14.81 12.33
N GLU A 16 2.45 13.99 12.11
CA GLU A 16 3.16 13.29 13.20
C GLU A 16 3.76 14.27 14.21
N LYS A 17 4.39 15.34 13.73
CA LYS A 17 5.00 16.35 14.59
C LYS A 17 3.96 17.14 15.41
N GLN A 18 2.73 17.28 14.91
CA GLN A 18 1.66 18.03 15.59
C GLN A 18 0.93 17.22 16.67
N ARG A 19 0.91 15.88 16.58
CA ARG A 19 0.31 14.97 17.58
C ARG A 19 1.34 14.37 18.53
N ASP A 20 2.05 15.22 19.26
CA ASP A 20 3.03 14.84 20.31
C ASP A 20 4.19 13.94 19.84
N GLY A 21 4.45 13.85 18.53
CA GLY A 21 5.49 12.98 17.98
C GLY A 21 5.21 11.48 18.14
N ARG A 22 4.01 11.08 18.57
CA ARG A 22 3.65 9.67 18.76
C ARG A 22 2.97 9.13 17.50
N ARG A 23 3.64 8.20 16.82
CA ARG A 23 3.05 7.46 15.70
C ARG A 23 1.88 6.63 16.19
N LEU A 24 0.76 6.70 15.47
CA LEU A 24 -0.39 5.83 15.72
C LEU A 24 -0.08 4.45 15.14
N MET A 25 0.24 3.50 16.03
CA MET A 25 0.66 2.15 15.67
C MET A 25 -0.48 1.15 15.85
N HIS A 26 -0.81 0.40 14.81
CA HIS A 26 -1.82 -0.67 14.84
C HIS A 26 -1.16 -2.03 14.69
N ALA A 27 -1.69 -3.03 15.39
CA ALA A 27 -1.31 -4.42 15.19
C ALA A 27 -2.06 -4.99 13.99
N HIS A 28 -1.36 -5.75 13.16
CA HIS A 28 -1.92 -6.44 12.01
C HIS A 28 -1.42 -7.87 11.98
N HIS A 29 -2.31 -8.81 11.65
CA HIS A 29 -1.95 -10.20 11.44
C HIS A 29 -1.55 -10.45 9.98
N LEU A 30 -0.49 -11.23 9.80
CA LEU A 30 0.01 -11.65 8.49
C LEU A 30 -0.44 -13.08 8.18
N THR A 31 -0.49 -13.42 6.90
CA THR A 31 -0.82 -14.77 6.41
C THR A 31 0.19 -15.84 6.83
N ASP A 32 1.42 -15.44 7.18
CA ASP A 32 2.47 -16.32 7.71
C ASP A 32 2.36 -16.58 9.23
N GLY A 33 1.30 -16.08 9.88
CA GLY A 33 1.03 -16.25 11.30
C GLY A 33 1.74 -15.26 12.21
N ARG A 34 2.57 -14.36 11.68
CA ARG A 34 3.19 -13.28 12.47
C ARG A 34 2.22 -12.13 12.71
N THR A 35 2.45 -11.39 13.79
CA THR A 35 1.79 -10.10 14.05
C THR A 35 2.82 -9.00 13.96
N VAL A 36 2.52 -7.96 13.19
CA VAL A 36 3.38 -6.78 13.02
C VAL A 36 2.68 -5.53 13.53
N ARG A 37 3.46 -4.52 13.93
CA ARG A 37 2.92 -3.20 14.28
C ARG A 37 3.30 -2.20 13.21
N LEU A 38 2.30 -1.59 12.57
CA LEU A 38 2.49 -0.63 11.49
C LEU A 38 1.91 0.74 11.89
N SER A 39 2.60 1.80 11.48
CA SER A 39 2.08 3.16 11.61
C SER A 39 1.02 3.40 10.54
N THR A 40 -0.14 3.96 10.91
CA THR A 40 -1.15 4.39 9.94
C THR A 40 -0.56 5.25 8.83
N LEU A 41 0.43 6.08 9.15
CA LEU A 41 1.02 7.01 8.18
C LEU A 41 2.02 6.35 7.25
N ASP A 42 2.76 5.35 7.72
CA ASP A 42 3.63 4.56 6.85
C ASP A 42 2.75 3.74 5.87
N VAL A 43 1.63 3.19 6.36
CA VAL A 43 0.64 2.47 5.54
C VAL A 43 0.04 3.40 4.47
N LEU A 44 -0.44 4.58 4.85
CA LEU A 44 -1.02 5.55 3.91
C LEU A 44 0.01 6.08 2.90
N SER A 45 1.27 6.27 3.34
CA SER A 45 2.36 6.69 2.44
C SER A 45 2.69 5.61 1.42
N ALA A 46 2.74 4.34 1.84
CA ALA A 46 2.95 3.20 0.96
C ALA A 46 1.79 3.05 -0.04
N LEU A 47 0.54 3.11 0.43
CA LEU A 47 -0.65 3.05 -0.41
C LEU A 47 -0.66 4.15 -1.47
N HIS A 48 -0.45 5.41 -1.06
CA HIS A 48 -0.39 6.52 -2.00
C HIS A 48 0.72 6.33 -3.06
N THR A 49 1.89 5.85 -2.63
CA THR A 49 2.99 5.59 -3.55
C THR A 49 2.61 4.49 -4.54
N GLY A 50 2.05 3.37 -4.07
CA GLY A 50 1.59 2.28 -4.92
C GLY A 50 0.54 2.72 -5.94
N LEU A 51 -0.47 3.50 -5.51
CA LEU A 51 -1.48 4.06 -6.42
C LEU A 51 -0.87 4.95 -7.51
N ALA A 52 0.16 5.73 -7.17
CA ALA A 52 0.85 6.60 -8.12
C ALA A 52 1.72 5.83 -9.14
N LEU A 53 1.94 4.52 -8.94
CA LEU A 53 2.69 3.67 -9.87
C LEU A 53 1.83 3.08 -10.98
N HIS A 54 0.52 3.33 -11.02
CA HIS A 54 -0.33 2.80 -12.09
C HIS A 54 0.24 3.13 -13.48
N ASP A 55 0.29 2.13 -14.36
CA ASP A 55 0.89 2.14 -15.70
C ASP A 55 2.41 2.41 -15.74
N GLN A 56 3.08 2.48 -14.59
CA GLN A 56 4.53 2.61 -14.51
C GLN A 56 5.20 1.24 -14.44
N HIS A 57 6.37 1.13 -15.07
CA HIS A 57 7.27 -0.01 -14.87
C HIS A 57 8.06 0.18 -13.57
N VAL A 58 7.94 -0.77 -12.66
CA VAL A 58 8.68 -0.76 -11.40
C VAL A 58 9.97 -1.54 -11.57
N THR A 59 11.09 -0.84 -11.67
CA THR A 59 12.42 -1.46 -11.79
C THR A 59 13.16 -1.60 -10.46
N GLU A 60 12.72 -0.87 -9.44
CA GLU A 60 13.28 -0.93 -8.09
C GLU A 60 12.50 -1.92 -7.21
N PRO A 61 13.17 -2.69 -6.33
CA PRO A 61 12.49 -3.63 -5.45
C PRO A 61 11.46 -2.91 -4.54
N PRO A 62 10.27 -3.51 -4.33
CA PRO A 62 9.28 -2.98 -3.40
C PRO A 62 9.87 -2.81 -1.99
N PRO A 63 9.60 -1.69 -1.30
CA PRO A 63 10.00 -1.50 0.10
C PRO A 63 9.45 -2.61 1.01
N ASP A 64 10.15 -2.89 2.12
CA ASP A 64 9.75 -3.95 3.06
C ASP A 64 8.35 -3.78 3.64
N ILE A 65 7.91 -2.53 3.84
CA ILE A 65 6.54 -2.25 4.25
C ILE A 65 5.54 -2.72 3.19
N VAL A 66 5.80 -2.54 1.90
CA VAL A 66 4.91 -2.99 0.82
C VAL A 66 4.81 -4.51 0.82
N ARG A 67 5.95 -5.21 0.95
CA ARG A 67 5.96 -6.67 1.10
C ARG A 67 5.16 -7.13 2.33
N THR A 68 5.28 -6.41 3.44
CA THR A 68 4.51 -6.67 4.66
C THR A 68 3.01 -6.46 4.42
N LEU A 69 2.63 -5.40 3.71
CA LEU A 69 1.24 -5.08 3.40
C LEU A 69 0.59 -6.10 2.45
N ALA A 70 1.35 -6.66 1.51
CA ALA A 70 0.89 -7.71 0.61
C ALA A 70 0.55 -9.02 1.36
N LEU A 71 1.14 -9.22 2.55
CA LEU A 71 0.93 -10.40 3.40
C LEU A 71 -0.12 -10.19 4.50
N LEU A 72 -0.83 -9.06 4.54
CA LEU A 72 -1.88 -8.87 5.54
C LEU A 72 -2.95 -9.96 5.39
N ALA A 73 -3.37 -10.52 6.52
CA ALA A 73 -4.40 -11.56 6.54
C ALA A 73 -5.75 -10.99 6.04
N PRO A 74 -6.44 -11.66 5.10
CA PRO A 74 -7.69 -11.17 4.54
C PRO A 74 -8.82 -11.09 5.57
N ASP A 75 -8.81 -11.99 6.55
CA ASP A 75 -9.83 -12.13 7.57
C ASP A 75 -9.70 -11.11 8.72
N ASP A 76 -8.52 -10.50 8.86
CA ASP A 76 -8.21 -9.58 9.96
C ASP A 76 -8.70 -8.15 9.68
N ASP A 77 -8.82 -7.78 8.39
CA ASP A 77 -9.38 -6.51 7.96
C ASP A 77 -10.20 -6.67 6.67
N THR A 78 -11.52 -6.77 6.85
CA THR A 78 -12.52 -6.88 5.77
C THR A 78 -12.98 -5.52 5.24
N SER A 79 -12.48 -4.42 5.83
CA SER A 79 -12.81 -3.08 5.38
C SER A 79 -12.38 -2.87 3.93
N MET A 80 -13.05 -1.95 3.25
CA MET A 80 -12.65 -1.53 1.90
C MET A 80 -11.18 -1.06 1.91
N MET A 81 -10.78 -0.31 2.94
CA MET A 81 -9.41 0.20 3.07
C MET A 81 -8.39 -0.94 3.19
N GLY A 82 -8.64 -1.91 4.07
CA GLY A 82 -7.75 -3.08 4.24
C GLY A 82 -7.60 -3.88 2.95
N ARG A 83 -8.71 -4.10 2.23
CA ARG A 83 -8.69 -4.74 0.90
C ARG A 83 -7.87 -3.95 -0.11
N THR A 84 -8.10 -2.65 -0.23
CA THR A 84 -7.36 -1.79 -1.16
C THR A 84 -5.86 -1.77 -0.85
N ILE A 85 -5.47 -1.67 0.43
CA ILE A 85 -4.06 -1.70 0.84
C ILE A 85 -3.39 -3.01 0.39
N ARG A 86 -4.04 -4.15 0.64
CA ARG A 86 -3.52 -5.46 0.22
C ARG A 86 -3.39 -5.57 -1.29
N SER A 87 -4.45 -5.22 -2.03
CA SER A 87 -4.46 -5.33 -3.49
C SER A 87 -3.38 -4.47 -4.14
N VAL A 88 -3.24 -3.21 -3.71
CA VAL A 88 -2.20 -2.31 -4.23
C VAL A 88 -0.80 -2.84 -3.90
N ALA A 89 -0.58 -3.33 -2.68
CA ALA A 89 0.73 -3.85 -2.28
C ALA A 89 1.09 -5.14 -3.01
N ALA A 90 0.14 -6.08 -3.15
CA ALA A 90 0.32 -7.33 -3.88
C ALA A 90 0.62 -7.07 -5.36
N GLU A 91 -0.12 -6.15 -5.99
CA GLU A 91 0.07 -5.79 -7.39
C GLU A 91 1.42 -5.11 -7.64
N TRP A 92 1.87 -4.23 -6.73
CA TRP A 92 3.22 -3.67 -6.83
C TRP A 92 4.29 -4.77 -6.75
N CYS A 93 4.17 -5.71 -5.82
CA CYS A 93 5.09 -6.85 -5.74
C CYS A 93 5.09 -7.69 -7.02
N ALA A 94 3.91 -8.07 -7.52
CA ALA A 94 3.77 -8.86 -8.74
C ALA A 94 4.35 -8.14 -9.97
N ALA A 95 4.06 -6.85 -10.13
CA ALA A 95 4.57 -6.05 -11.24
C ALA A 95 6.10 -5.98 -11.24
N TYR A 96 6.74 -5.88 -10.07
CA TYR A 96 8.20 -5.94 -9.95
C TYR A 96 8.74 -7.32 -10.32
N ASP A 97 8.19 -8.39 -9.74
CA ASP A 97 8.68 -9.76 -9.96
C ASP A 97 8.52 -10.18 -11.44
N GLU A 98 7.42 -9.78 -12.07
CA GLU A 98 7.11 -10.07 -13.48
C GLU A 98 7.70 -9.05 -14.46
N HIS A 99 8.37 -8.00 -13.97
CA HIS A 99 8.97 -6.93 -14.79
C HIS A 99 7.97 -6.26 -15.75
N ARG A 100 6.74 -6.06 -15.30
CA ARG A 100 5.64 -5.47 -16.07
C ARG A 100 5.15 -4.15 -15.47
N PRO A 101 4.35 -3.36 -16.20
CA PRO A 101 3.65 -2.22 -15.63
C PRO A 101 2.72 -2.62 -14.47
N VAL A 102 2.52 -1.71 -13.51
CA VAL A 102 1.52 -1.87 -12.45
C VAL A 102 0.11 -1.70 -13.03
N ALA A 103 -0.70 -2.75 -12.94
CA ALA A 103 -2.07 -2.81 -13.42
C ALA A 103 -3.05 -2.73 -12.24
N LEU A 104 -3.31 -1.50 -11.78
CA LEU A 104 -4.33 -1.23 -10.77
C LEU A 104 -5.69 -1.10 -11.45
N HIS A 105 -6.30 -2.23 -11.80
CA HIS A 105 -7.69 -2.19 -12.25
C HIS A 105 -8.60 -1.87 -11.07
N SER A 106 -9.37 -0.79 -11.20
CA SER A 106 -10.60 -0.65 -10.42
C SER A 106 -11.53 -1.74 -10.91
N ASP A 107 -12.00 -2.60 -10.02
CA ASP A 107 -13.10 -3.50 -10.32
C ASP A 107 -14.33 -2.66 -10.69
N GLY A 108 -14.50 -2.45 -11.99
CA GLY A 108 -15.46 -1.55 -12.63
C GLY A 108 -15.67 -1.93 -14.09
N GLY A 109 -15.50 -3.21 -14.39
CA GLY A 109 -15.58 -3.77 -15.74
C GLY A 109 -16.39 -5.05 -15.74
N ASP A 110 -17.63 -4.97 -15.26
CA ASP A 110 -18.72 -5.84 -15.72
C ASP A 110 -19.86 -4.93 -16.19
N GLU A 111 -19.60 -4.11 -17.22
CA GLU A 111 -20.65 -3.81 -18.21
C GLU A 111 -20.81 -5.08 -19.05
N GLY A 112 -21.50 -6.06 -18.45
CA GLY A 112 -22.09 -7.17 -19.15
C GLY A 112 -23.05 -6.61 -20.20
N ALA A 113 -22.61 -6.74 -21.45
CA ALA A 113 -23.48 -6.68 -22.61
C ALA A 113 -24.65 -7.66 -22.43
N ASP A 114 -25.87 -7.12 -22.45
CA ASP A 114 -27.15 -7.70 -22.90
C ASP A 114 -28.30 -7.09 -22.08
N VAL A 115 -29.02 -6.09 -22.64
CA VAL A 115 -30.41 -6.15 -23.19
C VAL A 115 -30.71 -4.80 -23.87
#